data_AF-A0A941VVN4-F1
#
_entry.id   AF-A0A941VVN4-F1
#
_cell.length_a   1.000
_cell.length_b   1.000
_cell.length_c   1.000
_cell.angle_alpha   90.00
_cell.angle_beta   90.00
_cell.angle_gamma   90.00
#
_symmetry.space_group_name_H-M   'P 1'
#
loop_
_entity.id
_entity.type
_entity.pdbx_description
1 polymer ?
#
loop_
_entity_poly.entity_id
_entity_poly.type
_entity_poly.pdbx_seq_one_letter_code
_entity_poly.pdbx_strand_id
1 'polypeptide(L)' 'LALLRDYQIDVLAAKNSGGGAVAAKLAAARQLQIPVVMLGRPALPAADREFAEVERLAAELS' A
#
# COMPACT_ATOMS: atom_id res chain seq x y z
N LEU A 1 9.45 12.85 -6.05
CA LEU A 1 10.66 12.92 -5.19
C LEU A 1 10.77 14.21 -4.39
N ALA A 2 10.34 15.37 -4.94
CA ALA A 2 10.43 16.68 -4.28
C ALA A 2 10.01 16.66 -2.80
N LEU A 3 8.79 16.22 -2.49
CA LEU A 3 8.31 16.13 -1.10
C LEU A 3 9.27 15.39 -0.14
N LEU A 4 9.82 14.23 -0.53
CA LEU A 4 10.73 13.49 0.37
C LEU A 4 12.06 14.23 0.60
N ARG A 5 12.52 15.00 -0.41
CA ARG A 5 13.76 15.78 -0.33
C ARG A 5 13.56 17.10 0.41
N ASP A 6 12.52 17.84 0.06
CA ASP A 6 12.22 19.17 0.58
C ASP A 6 11.96 19.11 2.09
N TYR A 7 11.34 18.03 2.56
CA TYR A 7 11.10 17.77 3.98
C TYR A 7 12.17 16.90 4.65
N GLN A 8 13.26 16.57 3.95
CA GLN A 8 14.38 15.78 4.49
C GLN A 8 13.91 14.50 5.21
N ILE A 9 13.07 13.72 4.54
CA ILE A 9 12.49 12.52 5.15
C ILE A 9 13.54 11.42 5.29
N ASP A 10 13.83 11.02 6.53
CA ASP A 10 14.81 9.97 6.83
C ASP A 10 14.22 8.56 6.83
N VAL A 11 12.90 8.41 7.06
CA VAL A 11 12.21 7.10 7.14
C VAL A 11 10.81 7.22 6.58
N LEU A 12 10.38 6.22 5.81
CA LEU A 12 8.98 6.09 5.36
C LEU A 12 8.25 5.01 6.18
N ALA A 13 7.24 5.38 6.94
CA ALA A 13 6.29 4.43 7.52
C ALA A 13 5.11 4.21 6.57
N ALA A 14 4.83 2.96 6.20
CA ALA A 14 3.75 2.62 5.28
C ALA A 14 2.92 1.44 5.80
N LYS A 15 1.62 1.42 5.48
CA LYS A 15 0.74 0.27 5.71
C LYS A 15 0.62 -0.56 4.44
N ASN A 16 0.67 -1.88 4.56
CA ASN A 16 0.41 -2.80 3.44
C ASN A 16 -1.10 -2.86 3.12
N SER A 17 -1.64 -1.76 2.57
CA SER A 17 -3.06 -1.63 2.21
C SER A 17 -3.39 -2.15 0.81
N GLY A 18 -2.40 -2.45 -0.03
CA GLY A 18 -2.60 -3.10 -1.33
C GLY A 18 -3.03 -2.21 -2.49
N GLY A 19 -2.94 -0.87 -2.39
CA GLY A 19 -3.34 0.06 -3.46
C GLY A 19 -2.17 0.62 -4.28
N GLY A 20 -2.45 1.02 -5.54
CA GLY A 20 -1.45 1.58 -6.47
C GLY A 20 -0.69 2.82 -5.96
N ALA A 21 -1.32 3.62 -5.09
CA ALA A 21 -0.67 4.76 -4.44
C ALA A 21 0.49 4.36 -3.50
N VAL A 22 0.48 3.14 -2.96
CA VAL A 22 1.59 2.61 -2.15
C VAL A 22 2.81 2.36 -3.04
N ALA A 23 2.62 1.82 -4.25
CA ALA A 23 3.72 1.51 -5.17
C ALA A 23 4.55 2.76 -5.52
N ALA A 24 3.89 3.89 -5.79
CA ALA A 24 4.57 5.14 -6.10
C ALA A 24 5.45 5.65 -4.93
N LYS A 25 4.97 5.53 -3.68
CA LYS A 25 5.72 5.93 -2.48
C LYS A 25 6.93 5.02 -2.25
N LEU A 26 6.76 3.72 -2.43
CA LEU A 26 7.84 2.73 -2.27
C LEU A 26 8.91 2.91 -3.35
N ALA A 27 8.52 3.17 -4.60
CA ALA A 27 9.45 3.49 -5.67
C ALA A 27 10.27 4.75 -5.37
N ALA A 28 9.61 5.80 -4.87
CA ALA A 28 10.27 7.03 -4.47
C ALA A 28 11.26 6.84 -3.31
N ALA A 29 10.87 6.10 -2.26
CA ALA A 29 11.77 5.78 -1.14
C ALA A 29 12.99 4.96 -1.60
N ARG A 30 12.78 3.96 -2.46
CA ARG A 30 13.87 3.16 -3.05
C ARG A 30 14.84 4.02 -3.86
N GLN A 31 14.35 4.97 -4.66
CA GLN A 31 15.20 5.87 -5.44
C GLN A 31 16.05 6.79 -4.57
N LEU A 32 15.57 7.15 -3.38
CA LEU A 32 16.29 8.01 -2.43
C LEU A 32 17.03 7.22 -1.34
N GLN A 33 17.02 5.88 -1.42
CA GLN A 33 17.59 4.99 -0.41
C GLN A 33 17.06 5.24 1.01
N ILE A 34 15.81 5.71 1.11
CA ILE A 34 15.13 5.93 2.39
C ILE A 34 14.62 4.57 2.91
N PRO A 35 14.95 4.17 4.15
CA PRO A 35 14.42 2.97 4.77
C PRO A 35 12.90 3.03 4.89
N VAL A 36 12.25 1.90 4.64
CA VAL A 36 10.79 1.76 4.73
C VAL A 36 10.43 0.83 5.88
N VAL A 37 9.64 1.32 6.82
CA VAL A 37 9.00 0.50 7.85
C VAL A 37 7.60 0.15 7.36
N MET A 38 7.38 -1.14 7.07
CA MET A 38 6.09 -1.64 6.59
C MET A 38 5.27 -2.22 7.74
N LEU A 39 4.11 -1.62 8.02
CA LEU A 39 3.08 -2.23 8.85
C LEU A 39 2.40 -3.34 8.05
N GLY A 40 2.59 -4.57 8.51
CA GLY A 40 2.00 -5.78 7.94
C GLY A 40 0.47 -5.77 7.98
N ARG A 41 -0.15 -6.60 7.14
CA ARG A 41 -1.61 -6.79 7.17
C ARG A 41 -1.95 -7.60 8.44
N PRO A 42 -2.92 -7.17 9.25
CA PRO A 42 -3.34 -7.94 10.41
C PRO A 42 -3.99 -9.25 9.97
N ALA A 43 -4.02 -10.23 10.87
CA ALA A 43 -4.92 -11.36 10.72
C ALA A 43 -6.37 -10.84 10.76
N LEU A 44 -7.16 -11.19 9.75
CA LEU A 44 -8.58 -10.87 9.68
C LEU A 44 -9.38 -12.16 9.96
N PRO A 45 -10.60 -12.06 10.51
CA PRO A 45 -11.52 -13.19 10.54
C PRO A 45 -11.74 -13.75 9.12
N ALA A 46 -12.02 -15.05 9.03
CA ALA A 46 -12.39 -15.64 7.75
C ALA A 46 -13.65 -14.95 7.21
N ALA A 47 -13.62 -14.57 5.94
CA ALA A 47 -14.79 -14.07 5.24
C ALA A 47 -15.51 -15.24 4.57
N ASP A 48 -16.84 -15.17 4.49
CA ASP A 48 -17.63 -16.15 3.71
C ASP A 48 -17.26 -16.09 2.22
N ARG A 49 -16.86 -14.90 1.74
CA ARG A 49 -16.52 -14.61 0.35
C ARG A 49 -15.39 -13.58 0.27
N GLU A 50 -14.44 -13.79 -0.64
CA GLU A 50 -13.33 -12.87 -0.91
C GLU A 50 -13.26 -12.51 -2.39
N PHE A 51 -12.93 -11.25 -2.70
CA PHE A 51 -12.87 -10.73 -4.05
C PHE A 51 -11.58 -9.91 -4.23
N ALA A 52 -10.92 -10.11 -5.37
CA ALA A 52 -9.76 -9.33 -5.77
C ALA A 52 -10.11 -8.18 -6.73
N GLU A 53 -11.26 -8.27 -7.42
CA GLU A 53 -11.66 -7.33 -8.48
C GLU A 53 -13.11 -6.87 -8.26
N VAL A 54 -13.37 -5.59 -8.53
CA VAL A 54 -14.67 -4.95 -8.29
C VAL A 54 -15.74 -5.50 -9.25
N GLU A 55 -15.36 -5.78 -10.49
CA GLU A 55 -16.24 -6.32 -11.52
C GLU A 55 -16.75 -7.70 -11.13
N ARG A 56 -15.90 -8.54 -10.53
CA ARG A 56 -16.29 -9.86 -10.04
C ARG A 56 -17.24 -9.77 -8.86
N LEU A 57 -16.99 -8.85 -7.93
CA LEU A 57 -17.90 -8.57 -6.83
C LEU A 57 -19.28 -8.16 -7.36
N ALA A 58 -19.33 -7.25 -8.33
CA ALA A 58 -20.58 -6.75 -8.90
C ALA A 58 -21.38 -7.86 -9.58
N ALA A 59 -20.73 -8.71 -10.38
CA ALA A 59 -21.39 -9.80 -11.11
C ALA A 59 -21.98 -10.88 -10.19
N GLU A 60 -21.42 -11.09 -8.99
CA GLU A 60 -21.95 -12.05 -8.03
C GLU A 60 -22.92 -11.44 -6.98
N LEU A 61 -23.18 -10.13 -7.05
CA LEU A 61 -24.16 -9.42 -6.20
C LEU A 61 -25.41 -8.97 -6.98
N SER A 62 -25.34 -8.94 -8.31
CA SER A 62 -26.47 -8.75 -9.23
C SER A 62 -27.28 -10.03 -9.40
#